data_AF-A0A5C4XJ28-F1
#
_entry.id   AF-A0A5C4XJ28-F1
#
_cell.length_a   1.000
_cell.length_b   1.000
_cell.length_c   1.000
_cell.angle_alpha   90.00
_cell.angle_beta   90.00
_cell.angle_gamma   90.00
#
_symmetry.space_group_name_H-M   'P 1'
#
loop_
_entity.id
_entity.type
_entity.pdbx_description
1 polymer ?
#
loop_
_entity_poly.entity_id
_entity_poly.type
_entity_poly.pdbx_seq_one_letter_code
_entity_poly.pdbx_strand_id
1 'polypeptide(L)'
;MSGKSVEKSFVRRIGCGVLAAVIVAGSFPVAAGAQEPVRRRNLFDLLFGGPRYEREEPPARYDRRDGSIIEMAPRRERNRAAVRSPAPRPPIPLAPLKPDPVAKLENARKILVVGDFFAGNIGGELETTFEASPGVAVFTRSDGSSGLVRDDHYDWLKELPGIIDEAKPAIVVVMIGANDRQQMTSGAKEKFRTDAWFGEYRRRVAEVARVVTSRKLPLLWVGLPSFQSPSMMADAVKLNAIYRARTEEAGGEFVDIWDGFVDEDGKFILTGSDVSGQQVRLRGSDGITFTTAGKQKLAFYVEKLARRHLGDMASPELVNLGPGTLPDLGLPVDPDKVLPALPISLSDPDLDGGKELLSAIPTRDSLSQSPREKLVKKGEMDPAPVGRVDDYKISKTQ
;
A
#
# COMPACT_ATOMS: atom_id res chain seq x y z
N MET A 1 55.04 -37.33 -73.97
CA MET A 1 54.09 -38.45 -73.82
C MET A 1 53.79 -38.56 -72.33
N SER A 2 52.70 -37.95 -71.86
CA SER A 2 51.34 -38.51 -71.76
C SER A 2 51.01 -38.82 -70.29
N GLY A 3 50.18 -37.94 -69.71
CA GLY A 3 49.20 -38.24 -68.66
C GLY A 3 49.70 -38.23 -67.21
N LYS A 4 48.96 -37.69 -66.23
CA LYS A 4 47.66 -37.02 -66.20
C LYS A 4 47.60 -36.24 -64.88
N SER A 5 47.21 -34.97 -64.98
CA SER A 5 46.69 -34.18 -63.87
C SER A 5 45.26 -34.64 -63.54
N VAL A 6 44.77 -34.21 -62.37
CA VAL A 6 43.36 -34.18 -61.94
C VAL A 6 42.82 -35.47 -61.31
N GLU A 7 42.87 -35.57 -59.98
CA GLU A 7 41.72 -36.11 -59.20
C GLU A 7 41.71 -35.67 -57.72
N LYS A 8 42.01 -34.39 -57.45
CA LYS A 8 41.48 -33.71 -56.26
C LYS A 8 40.04 -33.25 -56.54
N SER A 9 39.08 -34.17 -56.67
CA SER A 9 37.65 -33.78 -56.58
C SER A 9 36.64 -34.92 -56.39
N PHE A 10 37.02 -36.14 -56.00
CA PHE A 10 36.04 -37.23 -55.87
C PHE A 10 35.78 -37.74 -54.44
N VAL A 11 36.71 -37.57 -53.49
CA VAL A 11 36.47 -37.97 -52.09
C VAL A 11 35.80 -36.88 -51.24
N ARG A 12 35.61 -35.67 -51.80
CA ARG A 12 34.85 -34.57 -51.15
C ARG A 12 33.42 -34.40 -51.70
N ARG A 13 32.88 -35.42 -52.37
CA ARG A 13 31.47 -35.44 -52.84
C ARG A 13 30.64 -36.66 -52.41
N ILE A 14 31.19 -37.59 -51.62
CA ILE A 14 30.43 -38.70 -51.02
C ILE A 14 30.34 -38.59 -49.48
N GLY A 15 31.06 -37.65 -48.87
CA GLY A 15 30.95 -37.29 -47.44
C GLY A 15 29.92 -36.19 -47.10
N CYS A 16 29.18 -35.68 -48.09
CA CYS A 16 28.03 -34.77 -47.88
C CYS A 16 26.68 -35.39 -48.28
N GLY A 17 26.66 -36.66 -48.73
CA GLY A 17 25.44 -37.37 -49.12
C GLY A 17 24.85 -38.27 -48.02
N VAL A 18 25.61 -38.59 -46.97
CA VAL A 18 25.17 -39.49 -45.89
C VAL A 18 24.97 -38.76 -44.54
N LEU A 19 25.46 -37.52 -44.40
CA LEU A 19 25.10 -36.65 -43.25
C LEU A 19 23.90 -35.73 -43.53
N ALA A 20 23.32 -35.78 -44.75
CA ALA A 20 22.09 -35.08 -45.11
C ALA A 20 20.84 -36.00 -45.09
N ALA A 21 21.02 -37.31 -44.90
CA ALA A 21 19.93 -38.28 -44.83
C ALA A 21 19.53 -38.68 -43.39
N VAL A 22 20.14 -38.05 -42.37
CA VAL A 22 19.75 -38.19 -40.94
C VAL A 22 19.12 -36.89 -40.40
N ILE A 23 18.93 -35.87 -41.24
CA ILE A 23 18.24 -34.60 -40.90
C ILE A 23 16.78 -34.57 -41.40
N VAL A 24 16.22 -35.67 -41.90
CA VAL A 24 14.81 -35.72 -42.38
C VAL A 24 13.89 -36.67 -41.59
N ALA A 25 14.38 -37.36 -40.55
CA ALA A 25 13.56 -38.21 -39.70
C ALA A 25 13.64 -37.78 -38.23
N GLY A 26 12.86 -36.76 -37.85
CA GLY A 26 12.83 -36.28 -36.46
C GLY A 26 11.85 -35.14 -36.16
N SER A 27 11.18 -34.57 -37.17
CA SER A 27 10.12 -33.57 -36.97
C SER A 27 8.76 -34.28 -36.88
N PHE A 28 8.44 -34.83 -35.71
CA PHE A 28 7.05 -35.13 -35.37
C PHE A 28 6.38 -33.83 -34.91
N PRO A 29 5.41 -33.25 -35.65
CA PRO A 29 4.45 -32.38 -35.00
C PRO A 29 3.60 -33.27 -34.10
N VAL A 30 3.73 -33.07 -32.79
CA VAL A 30 2.65 -33.42 -31.87
C VAL A 30 1.43 -32.67 -32.39
N ALA A 31 0.38 -33.41 -32.76
CA ALA A 31 -0.87 -32.85 -33.22
C ALA A 31 -1.44 -31.96 -32.11
N ALA A 32 -1.14 -30.66 -32.18
CA ALA A 32 -1.85 -29.63 -31.46
C ALA A 32 -3.30 -29.69 -31.93
N GLY A 33 -4.22 -29.76 -30.96
CA GLY A 33 -5.64 -29.65 -31.25
C GLY A 33 -5.89 -28.40 -32.08
N ALA A 34 -6.62 -28.56 -33.18
CA ALA A 34 -7.13 -27.44 -33.95
C ALA A 34 -8.05 -26.62 -33.03
N GLN A 35 -7.50 -25.57 -32.42
CA GLN A 35 -8.32 -24.47 -31.91
C GLN A 35 -8.72 -23.66 -33.14
N GLU A 36 -9.94 -23.87 -33.59
CA GLU A 36 -10.60 -22.97 -34.55
C GLU A 36 -10.47 -21.51 -34.08
N PRO A 37 -10.25 -20.56 -35.00
CA PRO A 37 -10.30 -19.16 -34.65
C PRO A 37 -11.76 -18.80 -34.31
N VAL A 38 -12.09 -18.79 -33.01
CA VAL A 38 -13.36 -18.23 -32.53
C VAL A 38 -13.33 -16.73 -32.78
N ARG A 39 -13.85 -16.32 -33.95
CA ARG A 39 -14.00 -14.92 -34.31
C ARG A 39 -15.03 -14.28 -33.38
N ARG A 40 -14.58 -13.40 -32.48
CA ARG A 40 -15.48 -12.64 -31.60
C ARG A 40 -16.33 -11.68 -32.44
N ARG A 41 -17.63 -11.62 -32.15
CA ARG A 41 -18.58 -10.71 -32.82
C ARG A 41 -18.16 -9.27 -32.60
N ASN A 42 -18.05 -8.49 -33.68
CA ASN A 42 -17.75 -7.07 -33.57
C ASN A 42 -19.02 -6.26 -33.34
N LEU A 43 -18.88 -5.01 -32.90
CA LEU A 43 -20.00 -4.12 -32.57
C LEU A 43 -20.99 -3.94 -33.75
N PHE A 44 -20.46 -4.01 -34.98
CA PHE A 44 -21.25 -3.99 -36.22
C PHE A 44 -22.13 -5.24 -36.38
N ASP A 45 -21.65 -6.43 -36.01
CA ASP A 45 -22.40 -7.69 -36.09
C ASP A 45 -23.54 -7.76 -35.07
N LEU A 46 -23.40 -7.02 -33.96
CA LEU A 46 -24.42 -6.93 -32.91
C LEU A 46 -25.55 -5.97 -33.27
N LEU A 47 -25.26 -4.93 -34.05
CA LEU A 47 -26.22 -3.87 -34.41
C LEU A 47 -27.01 -4.20 -35.70
N PHE A 48 -26.40 -4.93 -36.63
CA PHE A 48 -26.99 -5.20 -37.96
C PHE A 48 -27.24 -6.68 -38.27
N GLY A 49 -26.87 -7.60 -37.37
CA GLY A 49 -27.11 -9.03 -37.50
C GLY A 49 -26.15 -9.73 -38.46
N GLY A 50 -25.17 -10.49 -37.93
CA GLY A 50 -24.25 -11.29 -38.73
C GLY A 50 -24.89 -12.54 -39.38
N PRO A 51 -24.23 -13.16 -40.39
CA PRO A 51 -24.77 -14.30 -41.12
C PRO A 51 -25.02 -15.51 -40.20
N ARG A 52 -26.12 -16.23 -40.43
CA ARG A 52 -26.43 -17.50 -39.74
C ARG A 52 -25.53 -18.60 -40.30
N TYR A 53 -24.62 -19.12 -39.47
CA TYR A 53 -23.87 -20.33 -39.78
C TYR A 53 -24.74 -21.55 -39.45
N GLU A 54 -24.85 -22.44 -40.42
CA GLU A 54 -25.44 -23.77 -40.32
C GLU A 54 -24.70 -24.56 -39.22
N ARG A 55 -25.46 -25.17 -38.31
CA ARG A 55 -24.92 -25.95 -37.21
C ARG A 55 -24.48 -27.31 -37.76
N GLU A 56 -23.19 -27.51 -37.99
CA GLU A 56 -22.64 -28.84 -38.24
C GLU A 56 -22.91 -29.75 -37.02
N GLU A 57 -23.57 -30.87 -37.27
CA GLU A 57 -23.75 -31.93 -36.27
C GLU A 57 -22.40 -32.58 -35.94
N PRO A 58 -22.15 -32.97 -34.67
CA PRO A 58 -20.88 -33.56 -34.29
C PRO A 58 -20.73 -34.98 -34.88
N PRO A 59 -19.53 -35.40 -35.33
CA PRO A 59 -19.33 -36.72 -35.89
C PRO A 59 -19.46 -37.82 -34.83
N ALA A 60 -20.09 -38.93 -35.21
CA ALA A 60 -20.23 -40.13 -34.38
C ALA A 60 -18.85 -40.74 -34.05
N ARG A 61 -18.66 -41.14 -32.79
CA ARG A 61 -17.45 -41.81 -32.32
C ARG A 61 -17.57 -43.31 -32.60
N TYR A 62 -16.74 -43.85 -33.49
CA TYR A 62 -16.58 -45.30 -33.64
C TYR A 62 -15.55 -45.80 -32.62
N ASP A 63 -15.97 -46.69 -31.72
CA ASP A 63 -15.03 -47.53 -30.99
C ASP A 63 -14.81 -48.85 -31.74
N ARG A 64 -13.55 -49.25 -31.86
CA ARG A 64 -13.08 -50.36 -32.69
C ARG A 64 -12.89 -51.58 -31.79
N ARG A 65 -14.00 -52.19 -31.35
CA ARG A 65 -14.11 -53.57 -30.87
C ARG A 65 -15.59 -53.89 -30.62
N ASP A 66 -16.10 -54.88 -31.35
CA ASP A 66 -17.51 -55.31 -31.46
C ASP A 66 -18.50 -54.35 -32.14
N GLY A 67 -18.86 -54.68 -33.38
CA GLY A 67 -19.76 -53.94 -34.27
C GLY A 67 -21.23 -53.97 -33.86
N SER A 68 -21.57 -53.49 -32.68
CA SER A 68 -22.96 -53.20 -32.29
C SER A 68 -23.20 -51.69 -32.23
N ILE A 69 -24.23 -51.23 -32.95
CA ILE A 69 -24.70 -49.85 -32.94
C ILE A 69 -25.58 -49.70 -31.69
N ILE A 70 -25.13 -48.93 -30.70
CA ILE A 70 -25.99 -48.55 -29.58
C ILE A 70 -26.90 -47.41 -30.07
N GLU A 71 -28.15 -47.75 -30.40
CA GLU A 71 -29.20 -46.78 -30.68
C GLU A 71 -29.56 -46.04 -29.38
N MET A 72 -29.07 -44.81 -29.22
CA MET A 72 -29.43 -43.96 -28.08
C MET A 72 -30.87 -43.45 -28.27
N ALA A 73 -31.78 -43.90 -27.41
CA ALA A 73 -33.14 -43.40 -27.38
C ALA A 73 -33.18 -41.86 -27.21
N PRO A 74 -34.06 -41.13 -27.91
CA PRO A 74 -34.11 -39.68 -27.84
C PRO A 74 -34.42 -39.23 -26.41
N ARG A 75 -33.55 -38.39 -25.87
CA ARG A 75 -33.70 -37.75 -24.57
C ARG A 75 -34.98 -36.90 -24.60
N ARG A 76 -36.01 -37.32 -23.85
CA ARG A 76 -37.23 -36.54 -23.60
C ARG A 76 -36.86 -35.09 -23.27
N GLU A 77 -37.29 -34.16 -24.12
CA GLU A 77 -37.29 -32.73 -23.81
C GLU A 77 -38.10 -32.51 -22.54
N ARG A 78 -37.38 -32.22 -21.46
CA ARG A 78 -38.01 -31.80 -20.21
C ARG A 78 -38.51 -30.38 -20.47
N ASN A 79 -39.83 -30.25 -20.54
CA ASN A 79 -40.58 -29.00 -20.62
C ASN A 79 -39.82 -27.83 -19.97
N ARG A 80 -39.49 -26.81 -20.77
CA ARG A 80 -39.04 -25.50 -20.27
C ARG A 80 -40.11 -24.97 -19.33
N ALA A 81 -39.89 -25.13 -18.03
CA ALA A 81 -40.64 -24.41 -17.02
C ALA A 81 -40.47 -22.90 -17.28
N ALA A 82 -41.58 -22.17 -17.26
CA ALA A 82 -41.62 -20.73 -17.43
C ALA A 82 -40.58 -20.04 -16.53
N VAL A 83 -39.75 -19.18 -17.15
CA VAL A 83 -38.81 -18.31 -16.44
C VAL A 83 -39.63 -17.37 -15.56
N ARG A 84 -39.64 -17.62 -14.25
CA ARG A 84 -40.17 -16.66 -13.27
C ARG A 84 -39.29 -15.41 -13.30
N SER A 85 -39.90 -14.25 -13.55
CA SER A 85 -39.23 -12.96 -13.44
C SER A 85 -38.65 -12.78 -12.02
N PRO A 86 -37.44 -12.22 -11.87
CA PRO A 86 -36.85 -11.95 -10.56
C PRO A 86 -37.71 -10.97 -9.78
N ALA A 87 -37.88 -11.19 -8.47
CA ALA A 87 -38.52 -10.22 -7.59
C ALA A 87 -37.73 -8.89 -7.57
N PRO A 88 -38.41 -7.74 -7.45
CA PRO A 88 -37.75 -6.44 -7.39
C PRO A 88 -36.83 -6.39 -6.17
N ARG A 89 -35.56 -6.05 -6.43
CA ARG A 89 -34.51 -5.93 -5.42
C ARG A 89 -34.84 -4.72 -4.52
N PRO A 90 -34.76 -4.84 -3.19
CA PRO A 90 -35.01 -3.70 -2.30
C PRO A 90 -34.02 -2.56 -2.62
N PRO A 91 -34.45 -1.28 -2.50
CA PRO A 91 -33.57 -0.15 -2.75
C PRO A 91 -32.38 -0.21 -1.79
N ILE A 92 -31.18 -0.12 -2.36
CA ILE A 92 -29.93 -0.04 -1.60
C ILE A 92 -29.97 1.28 -0.81
N PRO A 93 -29.76 1.26 0.52
CA PRO A 93 -29.63 2.49 1.29
C PRO A 93 -28.56 3.37 0.65
N LEU A 94 -28.90 4.62 0.33
CA LEU A 94 -27.95 5.61 -0.17
C LEU A 94 -26.83 5.72 0.87
N ALA A 95 -25.63 5.31 0.49
CA ALA A 95 -24.46 5.51 1.32
C ALA A 95 -24.34 7.03 1.62
N PRO A 96 -24.02 7.42 2.88
CA PRO A 96 -23.81 8.82 3.20
C PRO A 96 -22.80 9.43 2.22
N LEU A 97 -23.08 10.63 1.72
CA LEU A 97 -22.16 11.41 0.90
C LEU A 97 -20.83 11.53 1.65
N LYS A 98 -19.73 11.16 0.99
CA LYS A 98 -18.39 11.38 1.56
C LYS A 98 -18.23 12.89 1.81
N PRO A 99 -17.68 13.31 2.96
CA PRO A 99 -17.36 14.71 3.19
C PRO A 99 -16.49 15.26 2.06
N ASP A 100 -16.66 16.54 1.72
CA ASP A 100 -15.84 17.18 0.69
C ASP A 100 -14.35 17.12 1.08
N PRO A 101 -13.42 16.88 0.12
CA PRO A 101 -12.01 16.75 0.42
C PRO A 101 -11.45 18.01 1.09
N VAL A 102 -10.71 17.83 2.18
CA VAL A 102 -10.06 18.96 2.87
C VAL A 102 -9.01 19.57 1.94
N ALA A 103 -9.16 20.85 1.60
CA ALA A 103 -8.21 21.57 0.77
C ALA A 103 -6.82 21.60 1.43
N LYS A 104 -5.78 21.31 0.65
CA LYS A 104 -4.39 21.37 1.13
C LYS A 104 -3.92 22.81 1.25
N LEU A 105 -3.13 23.10 2.27
CA LEU A 105 -2.49 24.40 2.42
C LEU A 105 -1.45 24.61 1.31
N GLU A 106 -1.28 25.86 0.89
CA GLU A 106 -0.24 26.23 -0.09
C GLU A 106 1.18 25.87 0.39
N ASN A 107 1.41 25.88 1.70
CA ASN A 107 2.68 25.51 2.33
C ASN A 107 2.70 24.04 2.83
N ALA A 108 1.76 23.20 2.38
CA ALA A 108 1.71 21.80 2.79
C ALA A 108 3.05 21.09 2.52
N ARG A 109 3.51 20.34 3.52
CA ARG A 109 4.73 19.55 3.41
C ARG A 109 4.45 18.30 2.59
N LYS A 110 5.32 18.04 1.62
CA LYS A 110 5.11 16.97 0.64
C LYS A 110 5.85 15.69 1.02
N ILE A 111 5.14 14.57 1.01
CA ILE A 111 5.72 13.22 1.06
C ILE A 111 5.88 12.74 -0.38
N LEU A 112 7.11 12.51 -0.83
CA LEU A 112 7.35 11.86 -2.13
C LEU A 112 7.49 10.36 -1.93
N VAL A 113 6.64 9.56 -2.56
CA VAL A 113 6.72 8.09 -2.54
C VAL A 113 7.20 7.59 -3.91
N VAL A 114 8.27 6.80 -3.92
CA VAL A 114 8.90 6.28 -5.16
C VAL A 114 9.14 4.78 -5.14
N GLY A 115 9.01 4.15 -6.31
CA GLY A 115 9.41 2.77 -6.52
C GLY A 115 8.41 1.95 -7.32
N ASP A 116 8.30 0.66 -6.98
CA ASP A 116 7.51 -0.30 -7.75
C ASP A 116 6.01 -0.29 -7.37
N PHE A 117 5.26 -1.32 -7.74
CA PHE A 117 3.84 -1.41 -7.42
C PHE A 117 3.54 -1.41 -5.91
N PHE A 118 4.48 -1.82 -5.06
CA PHE A 118 4.30 -1.68 -3.61
C PHE A 118 4.44 -0.23 -3.15
N ALA A 119 5.33 0.56 -3.75
CA ALA A 119 5.38 2.01 -3.50
C ALA A 119 4.06 2.68 -3.89
N GLY A 120 3.47 2.29 -5.03
CA GLY A 120 2.14 2.77 -5.43
C GLY A 120 1.05 2.45 -4.41
N ASN A 121 1.12 1.27 -3.77
CA ASN A 121 0.20 0.90 -2.69
C ASN A 121 0.38 1.77 -1.44
N ILE A 122 1.62 2.07 -1.06
CA ILE A 122 1.91 3.00 0.06
C ILE A 122 1.38 4.39 -0.26
N GLY A 123 1.69 4.90 -1.46
CA GLY A 123 1.28 6.23 -1.89
C GLY A 123 -0.23 6.45 -1.79
N GLY A 124 -1.03 5.56 -2.36
CA GLY A 124 -2.50 5.69 -2.32
C GLY A 124 -3.11 5.62 -0.93
N GLU A 125 -2.56 4.78 -0.03
CA GLU A 125 -3.07 4.70 1.34
C GLU A 125 -2.56 5.86 2.22
N LEU A 126 -1.35 6.39 1.98
CA LEU A 126 -0.90 7.63 2.63
C LEU A 126 -1.71 8.84 2.18
N GLU A 127 -2.09 8.92 0.90
CA GLU A 127 -3.01 9.95 0.39
C GLU A 127 -4.34 9.93 1.15
N THR A 128 -4.90 8.73 1.36
CA THR A 128 -6.12 8.52 2.15
C THR A 128 -5.91 8.89 3.62
N THR A 129 -4.80 8.46 4.21
CA THR A 129 -4.46 8.69 5.63
C THR A 129 -4.31 10.18 5.95
N PHE A 130 -3.68 10.93 5.05
CA PHE A 130 -3.46 12.37 5.21
C PHE A 130 -4.56 13.21 4.56
N GLU A 131 -5.67 12.63 4.07
CA GLU A 131 -6.75 13.36 3.41
C GLU A 131 -7.25 14.52 4.29
N ALA A 132 -7.54 14.23 5.57
CA ALA A 132 -8.00 15.22 6.56
C ALA A 132 -6.88 16.13 7.13
N SER A 133 -5.62 15.93 6.74
CA SER A 133 -4.49 16.74 7.20
C SER A 133 -4.16 17.80 6.14
N PRO A 134 -4.56 19.07 6.32
CA PRO A 134 -4.37 20.10 5.30
C PRO A 134 -2.90 20.48 5.11
N GLY A 135 -2.05 20.26 6.12
CA GLY A 135 -0.61 20.54 6.09
C GLY A 135 0.25 19.47 5.42
N VAL A 136 -0.33 18.38 4.92
CA VAL A 136 0.40 17.29 4.23
C VAL A 136 -0.20 17.01 2.87
N ALA A 137 0.68 16.93 1.87
CA ALA A 137 0.35 16.42 0.55
C ALA A 137 1.24 15.21 0.22
N VAL A 138 0.69 14.23 -0.47
CA VAL A 138 1.43 13.04 -0.90
C VAL A 138 1.57 13.08 -2.41
N PHE A 139 2.78 12.83 -2.89
CA PHE A 139 3.14 12.80 -4.30
C PHE A 139 3.71 11.43 -4.60
N THR A 140 2.98 10.64 -5.38
CA THR A 140 3.39 9.29 -5.74
C THR A 140 3.98 9.27 -7.14
N ARG A 141 5.17 8.67 -7.27
CA ARG A 141 5.80 8.35 -8.55
C ARG A 141 6.20 6.89 -8.52
N SER A 142 5.34 6.04 -9.09
CA SER A 142 5.56 4.60 -9.12
C SER A 142 5.49 4.06 -10.54
N ASP A 143 6.38 3.14 -10.87
CA ASP A 143 6.26 2.31 -12.07
C ASP A 143 6.14 0.83 -11.65
N GLY A 144 5.00 0.22 -11.99
CA GLY A 144 4.62 -1.07 -11.39
C GLY A 144 5.54 -2.24 -11.71
N SER A 145 6.24 -2.22 -12.86
CA SER A 145 7.14 -3.30 -13.28
C SER A 145 8.62 -2.95 -13.10
N SER A 146 8.90 -1.75 -12.61
CA SER A 146 10.26 -1.28 -12.33
C SER A 146 10.92 -1.98 -11.15
N GLY A 147 12.22 -1.77 -11.08
CA GLY A 147 13.15 -2.30 -10.09
C GLY A 147 14.49 -1.61 -10.27
N LEU A 148 15.48 -1.94 -9.44
CA LEU A 148 16.85 -1.44 -9.60
C LEU A 148 17.70 -2.28 -10.56
N VAL A 149 17.20 -3.42 -11.05
CA VAL A 149 17.94 -4.28 -11.99
C VAL A 149 17.82 -3.83 -13.44
N ARG A 150 16.63 -3.43 -13.87
CA ARG A 150 16.29 -3.12 -15.27
C ARG A 150 16.28 -1.62 -15.52
N ASP A 151 17.47 -1.07 -15.71
CA ASP A 151 17.66 0.33 -16.14
C ASP A 151 17.09 0.58 -17.55
N ASP A 152 16.99 -0.46 -18.39
CA ASP A 152 16.34 -0.43 -19.71
C ASP A 152 14.82 -0.20 -19.65
N HIS A 153 14.18 -0.55 -18.54
CA HIS A 153 12.75 -0.38 -18.35
C HIS A 153 12.40 0.96 -17.68
N TYR A 154 13.01 1.22 -16.52
CA TYR A 154 12.88 2.48 -15.81
C TYR A 154 14.12 2.73 -14.94
N ASP A 155 14.91 3.74 -15.30
CA ASP A 155 16.15 4.07 -14.60
C ASP A 155 15.88 5.01 -13.42
N TRP A 156 15.59 4.44 -12.25
CA TRP A 156 15.38 5.22 -11.02
C TRP A 156 16.57 6.12 -10.65
N LEU A 157 17.81 5.72 -10.95
CA LEU A 157 18.98 6.53 -10.63
C LEU A 157 19.04 7.80 -11.47
N LYS A 158 18.61 7.70 -12.73
CA LYS A 158 18.53 8.83 -13.65
C LYS A 158 17.31 9.72 -13.37
N GLU A 159 16.15 9.14 -13.11
CA GLU A 159 14.88 9.88 -13.02
C GLU A 159 14.66 10.53 -11.64
N LEU A 160 15.09 9.89 -10.55
CA LEU A 160 14.84 10.35 -9.18
C LEU A 160 15.30 11.79 -8.89
N PRO A 161 16.47 12.26 -9.35
CA PRO A 161 16.87 13.66 -9.18
C PRO A 161 15.82 14.65 -9.71
N GLY A 162 15.32 14.43 -10.94
CA GLY A 162 14.33 15.29 -11.56
C GLY A 162 12.98 15.25 -10.85
N ILE A 163 12.57 14.06 -10.38
CA ILE A 163 11.36 13.89 -9.58
C ILE A 163 11.44 14.69 -8.27
N ILE A 164 12.59 14.67 -7.59
CA ILE A 164 12.80 15.44 -6.35
C ILE A 164 12.75 16.94 -6.64
N ASP A 165 13.35 17.39 -7.74
CA ASP A 165 13.37 18.80 -8.14
C ASP A 165 11.98 19.32 -8.52
N GLU A 166 11.15 18.50 -9.16
CA GLU A 166 9.75 18.79 -9.47
C GLU A 166 8.89 18.82 -8.21
N ALA A 167 8.93 17.75 -7.41
CA ALA A 167 8.05 17.60 -6.26
C ALA A 167 8.40 18.56 -5.11
N LYS A 168 9.69 18.83 -4.89
CA LYS A 168 10.24 19.54 -3.73
C LYS A 168 9.73 18.95 -2.41
N PRO A 169 10.01 17.66 -2.16
CA PRO A 169 9.47 16.96 -1.00
C PRO A 169 10.10 17.44 0.32
N ALA A 170 9.33 17.28 1.39
CA ALA A 170 9.80 17.36 2.76
C ALA A 170 10.46 16.07 3.24
N ILE A 171 9.98 14.93 2.75
CA ILE A 171 10.49 13.57 3.03
C ILE A 171 10.36 12.70 1.77
N VAL A 172 11.24 11.73 1.60
CA VAL A 172 11.17 10.76 0.51
C VAL A 172 11.03 9.35 1.07
N VAL A 173 10.04 8.61 0.56
CA VAL A 173 9.76 7.21 0.88
C VAL A 173 10.12 6.38 -0.34
N VAL A 174 10.99 5.39 -0.19
CA VAL A 174 11.39 4.47 -1.26
C VAL A 174 10.88 3.07 -0.91
N MET A 175 10.19 2.41 -1.84
CA MET A 175 9.93 0.97 -1.74
C MET A 175 10.10 0.32 -3.11
N ILE A 176 11.14 -0.50 -3.24
CA ILE A 176 11.49 -1.13 -4.50
C ILE A 176 12.12 -2.51 -4.29
N GLY A 177 11.95 -3.37 -5.29
CA GLY A 177 12.69 -4.61 -5.43
C GLY A 177 11.84 -5.86 -5.54
N ALA A 178 10.51 -5.71 -5.61
CA ALA A 178 9.62 -6.84 -5.86
C ALA A 178 9.93 -7.54 -7.20
N ASN A 179 10.43 -6.77 -8.17
CA ASN A 179 10.75 -7.23 -9.53
C ASN A 179 12.25 -7.53 -9.73
N ASP A 180 13.11 -7.36 -8.72
CA ASP A 180 14.56 -7.40 -8.90
C ASP A 180 15.18 -8.81 -8.85
N ARG A 181 14.38 -9.84 -8.63
CA ARG A 181 14.85 -11.24 -8.57
C ARG A 181 15.12 -11.84 -9.95
N GLN A 182 15.98 -11.18 -10.74
CA GLN A 182 16.27 -11.52 -12.13
C GLN A 182 17.76 -11.31 -12.49
N GLN A 183 18.18 -11.82 -13.65
CA GLN A 183 19.53 -11.58 -14.18
C GLN A 183 19.74 -10.09 -14.41
N MET A 184 20.90 -9.58 -14.00
CA MET A 184 21.29 -8.18 -14.17
C MET A 184 22.33 -8.07 -15.28
N THR A 185 22.28 -7.00 -16.06
CA THR A 185 23.34 -6.66 -17.01
C THR A 185 24.06 -5.41 -16.49
N SER A 186 25.29 -5.56 -16.06
CA SER A 186 26.16 -4.45 -15.62
C SER A 186 27.56 -4.66 -16.16
N GLY A 187 27.75 -4.34 -17.45
CA GLY A 187 28.92 -4.74 -18.24
C GLY A 187 28.92 -6.22 -18.62
N ALA A 188 28.73 -7.11 -17.65
CA ALA A 188 28.51 -8.56 -17.83
C ALA A 188 27.09 -8.96 -17.40
N LYS A 189 26.66 -10.15 -17.85
CA LYS A 189 25.38 -10.76 -17.44
C LYS A 189 25.56 -11.52 -16.13
N GLU A 190 25.08 -10.92 -15.04
CA GLU A 190 25.17 -11.48 -13.70
C GLU A 190 23.89 -12.24 -13.34
N LYS A 191 24.02 -13.53 -13.05
CA LYS A 191 22.90 -14.35 -12.61
C LYS A 191 22.48 -13.92 -11.20
N PHE A 192 21.17 -13.82 -10.96
CA PHE A 192 20.65 -13.57 -9.62
C PHE A 192 21.23 -14.55 -8.58
N ARG A 193 21.55 -14.04 -7.39
CA ARG A 193 22.24 -14.72 -6.27
C ARG A 193 23.76 -14.94 -6.41
N THR A 194 24.43 -14.45 -7.43
CA THR A 194 25.90 -14.42 -7.44
C THR A 194 26.42 -13.27 -6.58
N ASP A 195 27.66 -13.37 -6.08
CA ASP A 195 28.28 -12.30 -5.31
C ASP A 195 28.46 -11.03 -6.15
N ALA A 196 28.76 -11.17 -7.44
CA ALA A 196 28.84 -10.07 -8.38
C ALA A 196 27.49 -9.35 -8.53
N TRP A 197 26.38 -10.10 -8.66
CA TRP A 197 25.03 -9.54 -8.69
C TRP A 197 24.73 -8.74 -7.41
N PHE A 198 25.00 -9.31 -6.23
CA PHE A 198 24.77 -8.60 -4.96
C PHE A 198 25.72 -7.43 -4.73
N GLY A 199 26.95 -7.50 -5.26
CA GLY A 199 27.91 -6.40 -5.26
C GLY A 199 27.35 -5.19 -6.01
N GLU A 200 26.90 -5.40 -7.25
CA GLU A 200 26.31 -4.34 -8.07
C GLU A 200 24.98 -3.84 -7.50
N TYR A 201 24.13 -4.75 -7.01
CA TYR A 201 22.85 -4.35 -6.40
C TYR A 201 23.05 -3.45 -5.17
N ARG A 202 24.04 -3.77 -4.31
CA ARG A 202 24.45 -2.91 -3.18
C ARG A 202 24.88 -1.52 -3.63
N ARG A 203 25.63 -1.42 -4.74
CA ARG A 203 26.05 -0.14 -5.33
C ARG A 203 24.84 0.68 -5.76
N ARG A 204 23.91 0.08 -6.51
CA ARG A 204 22.69 0.75 -7.00
C ARG A 204 21.80 1.24 -5.84
N VAL A 205 21.56 0.42 -4.82
CA VAL A 205 20.81 0.82 -3.62
C VAL A 205 21.48 2.00 -2.92
N ALA A 206 22.80 1.94 -2.71
CA ALA A 206 23.55 3.02 -2.07
C ALA A 206 23.51 4.33 -2.88
N GLU A 207 23.46 4.24 -4.21
CA GLU A 207 23.34 5.42 -5.09
C GLU A 207 21.96 6.06 -4.98
N VAL A 208 20.88 5.27 -5.02
CA VAL A 208 19.52 5.78 -4.81
C VAL A 208 19.41 6.48 -3.46
N ALA A 209 19.92 5.85 -2.40
CA ALA A 209 19.91 6.44 -1.06
C ALA A 209 20.70 7.75 -0.99
N ARG A 210 21.87 7.82 -1.65
CA ARG A 210 22.69 9.03 -1.73
C ARG A 210 22.03 10.17 -2.51
N VAL A 211 21.30 9.89 -3.59
CA VAL A 211 20.57 10.92 -4.37
C VAL A 211 19.61 11.72 -3.49
N VAL A 212 18.98 11.05 -2.52
CA VAL A 212 18.04 11.70 -1.58
C VAL A 212 18.81 12.41 -0.47
N THR A 213 19.69 11.68 0.22
CA THR A 213 20.35 12.15 1.46
C THR A 213 21.37 13.26 1.20
N SER A 214 22.02 13.30 0.03
CA SER A 214 22.93 14.40 -0.35
C SER A 214 22.21 15.75 -0.47
N ARG A 215 20.89 15.72 -0.69
CA ARG A 215 20.01 16.90 -0.73
C ARG A 215 19.47 17.28 0.66
N LYS A 216 19.95 16.61 1.72
CA LYS A 216 19.53 16.77 3.13
C LYS A 216 18.04 16.48 3.37
N LEU A 217 17.46 15.63 2.53
CA LEU A 217 16.09 15.16 2.69
C LEU A 217 16.07 13.90 3.56
N PRO A 218 15.14 13.78 4.53
CA PRO A 218 14.89 12.52 5.22
C PRO A 218 14.47 11.43 4.22
N LEU A 219 15.16 10.29 4.30
CA LEU A 219 14.89 9.11 3.50
C LEU A 219 14.29 8.01 4.38
N LEU A 220 13.12 7.51 4.02
CA LEU A 220 12.50 6.32 4.58
C LEU A 220 12.56 5.21 3.53
N TRP A 221 13.42 4.20 3.71
CA TRP A 221 13.47 3.05 2.82
C TRP A 221 12.66 1.90 3.40
N VAL A 222 11.56 1.54 2.76
CA VAL A 222 10.67 0.48 3.21
C VAL A 222 11.18 -0.87 2.74
N GLY A 223 11.31 -1.80 3.67
CA GLY A 223 11.68 -3.19 3.38
C GLY A 223 10.64 -3.90 2.52
N LEU A 224 11.06 -4.95 1.83
CA LEU A 224 10.15 -5.88 1.17
C LEU A 224 9.40 -6.71 2.21
N PRO A 225 8.13 -7.05 1.93
CA PRO A 225 7.34 -7.85 2.84
C PRO A 225 7.65 -9.35 2.65
N SER A 226 7.03 -10.20 3.47
CA SER A 226 7.05 -11.65 3.27
C SER A 226 6.27 -12.06 2.00
N PHE A 227 6.65 -13.18 1.39
CA PHE A 227 5.99 -13.74 0.21
C PHE A 227 5.63 -15.20 0.46
N GLN A 228 4.57 -15.69 -0.20
CA GLN A 228 4.13 -17.09 -0.05
C GLN A 228 5.18 -18.10 -0.51
N SER A 229 5.96 -17.76 -1.55
CA SER A 229 7.04 -18.62 -2.04
C SER A 229 8.23 -18.61 -1.08
N PRO A 230 8.68 -19.77 -0.55
CA PRO A 230 9.84 -19.82 0.35
C PRO A 230 11.12 -19.25 -0.28
N SER A 231 11.30 -19.45 -1.60
CA SER A 231 12.44 -18.89 -2.32
C SER A 231 12.39 -17.36 -2.39
N MET A 232 11.20 -16.78 -2.61
CA MET A 232 11.01 -15.32 -2.62
C MET A 232 11.22 -14.75 -1.23
N MET A 233 10.69 -15.41 -0.20
CA MET A 233 10.83 -15.00 1.18
C MET A 233 12.31 -14.95 1.61
N ALA A 234 13.09 -16.00 1.31
CA ALA A 234 14.52 -16.02 1.61
C ALA A 234 15.30 -14.94 0.84
N ASP A 235 14.90 -14.64 -0.40
CA ASP A 235 15.51 -13.56 -1.19
C ASP A 235 15.16 -12.19 -0.62
N ALA A 236 13.91 -11.97 -0.19
CA ALA A 236 13.47 -10.73 0.43
C ALA A 236 14.24 -10.42 1.71
N VAL A 237 14.52 -11.42 2.55
CA VAL A 237 15.38 -11.26 3.74
C VAL A 237 16.78 -10.75 3.35
N LYS A 238 17.39 -11.34 2.31
CA LYS A 238 18.71 -10.91 1.83
C LYS A 238 18.69 -9.48 1.28
N LEU A 239 17.67 -9.14 0.50
CA LEU A 239 17.51 -7.79 -0.06
C LEU A 239 17.24 -6.76 1.06
N ASN A 240 16.42 -7.08 2.06
CA ASN A 240 16.17 -6.22 3.21
C ASN A 240 17.43 -5.94 4.02
N ALA A 241 18.31 -6.93 4.20
CA ALA A 241 19.61 -6.70 4.83
C ALA A 241 20.47 -5.71 4.04
N ILE A 242 20.43 -5.76 2.70
CA ILE A 242 21.11 -4.80 1.83
C ILE A 242 20.50 -3.40 1.99
N TYR A 243 19.17 -3.29 1.91
CA TYR A 243 18.47 -2.01 2.04
C TYR A 243 18.78 -1.35 3.37
N ARG A 244 18.61 -2.08 4.48
CA ARG A 244 18.92 -1.58 5.81
C ARG A 244 20.34 -1.02 5.88
N ALA A 245 21.33 -1.84 5.53
CA ALA A 245 22.73 -1.45 5.63
C ALA A 245 23.06 -0.22 4.77
N ARG A 246 22.62 -0.18 3.51
CA ARG A 246 22.96 0.91 2.58
C ARG A 246 22.18 2.19 2.84
N THR A 247 20.94 2.09 3.28
CA THR A 247 20.13 3.25 3.66
C THR A 247 20.68 3.89 4.93
N GLU A 248 20.98 3.11 5.96
CA GLU A 248 21.52 3.61 7.23
C GLU A 248 22.92 4.21 7.04
N GLU A 249 23.78 3.57 6.24
CA GLU A 249 25.11 4.11 5.88
C GLU A 249 25.01 5.47 5.16
N ALA A 250 23.95 5.69 4.36
CA ALA A 250 23.69 6.97 3.71
C ALA A 250 23.01 8.01 4.62
N GLY A 251 22.67 7.66 5.87
CA GLY A 251 21.96 8.53 6.81
C GLY A 251 20.44 8.57 6.63
N GLY A 252 19.87 7.60 5.90
CA GLY A 252 18.43 7.34 5.88
C GLY A 252 17.98 6.37 6.97
N GLU A 253 16.68 6.16 7.07
CA GLU A 253 16.06 5.23 8.01
C GLU A 253 15.42 4.05 7.26
N PHE A 254 15.67 2.83 7.73
CA PHE A 254 15.04 1.63 7.21
C PHE A 254 13.73 1.36 7.94
N VAL A 255 12.65 1.24 7.19
CA VAL A 255 11.31 0.93 7.71
C VAL A 255 11.11 -0.58 7.63
N ASP A 256 11.30 -1.25 8.76
CA ASP A 256 11.07 -2.68 8.87
C ASP A 256 9.57 -2.98 9.00
N ILE A 257 9.05 -3.70 8.02
CA ILE A 257 7.64 -4.11 7.93
C ILE A 257 7.47 -5.62 8.11
N TRP A 258 8.57 -6.37 8.29
CA TRP A 258 8.57 -7.83 8.16
C TRP A 258 7.58 -8.49 9.11
N ASP A 259 7.68 -8.14 10.39
CA ASP A 259 6.86 -8.68 11.48
C ASP A 259 5.37 -8.39 11.32
N GLY A 260 5.00 -7.37 10.53
CA GLY A 260 3.62 -7.07 10.21
C GLY A 260 2.97 -8.10 9.30
N PHE A 261 3.76 -8.96 8.65
CA PHE A 261 3.29 -9.87 7.61
C PHE A 261 3.81 -11.30 7.76
N VAL A 262 4.29 -11.66 8.93
CA VAL A 262 4.61 -13.03 9.30
C VAL A 262 3.86 -13.44 10.57
N ASP A 263 3.78 -14.73 10.84
CA ASP A 263 3.35 -15.24 12.14
C ASP A 263 4.51 -15.21 13.16
N GLU A 264 4.25 -15.71 14.37
CA GLU A 264 5.22 -15.78 15.47
C GLU A 264 6.45 -16.64 15.13
N ASP A 265 6.33 -17.59 14.20
CA ASP A 265 7.42 -18.43 13.71
C ASP A 265 8.19 -17.78 12.54
N GLY A 266 7.79 -16.58 12.11
CA GLY A 266 8.37 -15.89 10.96
C GLY A 266 7.90 -16.44 9.60
N LYS A 267 6.82 -17.24 9.55
CA LYS A 267 6.26 -17.79 8.32
C LYS A 267 5.28 -16.81 7.69
N PHE A 268 5.14 -16.91 6.37
CA PHE A 268 4.19 -16.12 5.60
C PHE A 268 2.74 -16.33 6.06
N ILE A 269 2.00 -15.22 6.21
CA ILE A 269 0.57 -15.21 6.52
C ILE A 269 -0.28 -14.58 5.41
N LEU A 270 -1.45 -15.18 5.16
CA LEU A 270 -2.50 -14.59 4.31
C LEU A 270 -3.42 -13.64 5.08
N THR A 271 -3.65 -13.97 6.35
CA THR A 271 -4.55 -13.28 7.28
C THR A 271 -3.75 -12.90 8.52
N GLY A 272 -3.93 -11.67 9.00
CA GLY A 272 -3.29 -11.17 10.20
C GLY A 272 -4.03 -9.97 10.74
N SER A 273 -3.52 -9.41 11.85
CA SER A 273 -4.06 -8.19 12.43
C SER A 273 -3.90 -7.00 11.47
N ASP A 274 -4.96 -6.24 11.24
CA ASP A 274 -4.89 -4.91 10.62
C ASP A 274 -4.40 -3.84 11.60
N VAL A 275 -4.50 -2.57 11.19
CA VAL A 275 -4.14 -1.39 12.00
C VAL A 275 -4.97 -1.26 13.28
N SER A 276 -6.16 -1.87 13.34
CA SER A 276 -7.04 -1.90 14.52
C SER A 276 -6.87 -3.15 15.38
N GLY A 277 -5.99 -4.07 14.98
CA GLY A 277 -5.77 -5.35 15.63
C GLY A 277 -6.70 -6.47 15.16
N GLN A 278 -7.66 -6.20 14.29
CA GLN A 278 -8.63 -7.20 13.81
C GLN A 278 -8.02 -8.16 12.81
N GLN A 279 -8.39 -9.43 12.90
CA GLN A 279 -7.92 -10.46 11.96
C GLN A 279 -8.62 -10.32 10.61
N VAL A 280 -7.86 -9.90 9.60
CA VAL A 280 -8.34 -9.71 8.24
C VAL A 280 -7.35 -10.27 7.23
N ARG A 281 -7.83 -10.52 6.02
CA ARG A 281 -6.95 -10.95 4.93
C ARG A 281 -6.06 -9.77 4.51
N LEU A 282 -4.73 -9.94 4.59
CA LEU A 282 -3.74 -8.92 4.24
C LEU A 282 -3.14 -9.13 2.84
N ARG A 283 -3.15 -10.37 2.32
CA ARG A 283 -2.55 -10.74 1.04
C ARG A 283 -3.57 -11.20 0.01
N GLY A 284 -3.29 -10.97 -1.26
CA GLY A 284 -4.01 -11.54 -2.40
C GLY A 284 -3.95 -13.06 -2.41
N SER A 285 -4.69 -13.70 -3.31
CA SER A 285 -4.63 -15.16 -3.52
C SER A 285 -3.32 -15.61 -4.16
N ASP A 286 -2.59 -14.69 -4.78
CA ASP A 286 -1.28 -14.90 -5.40
C ASP A 286 -0.12 -14.94 -4.38
N GLY A 287 -0.37 -14.56 -3.13
CA GLY A 287 0.66 -14.49 -2.09
C GLY A 287 1.70 -13.37 -2.28
N ILE A 288 1.44 -12.41 -3.17
CA ILE A 288 2.32 -11.29 -3.53
C ILE A 288 1.60 -9.96 -3.32
N THR A 289 0.41 -9.80 -3.89
CA THR A 289 -0.33 -8.54 -3.82
C THR A 289 -0.95 -8.33 -2.44
N PHE A 290 -1.27 -7.08 -2.12
CA PHE A 290 -1.97 -6.72 -0.89
C PHE A 290 -3.45 -6.48 -1.13
N THR A 291 -4.29 -6.90 -0.17
CA THR A 291 -5.68 -6.42 -0.06
C THR A 291 -5.68 -4.97 0.43
N THR A 292 -6.82 -4.29 0.39
CA THR A 292 -6.95 -2.93 0.96
C THR A 292 -6.44 -2.84 2.40
N ALA A 293 -6.87 -3.75 3.28
CA ALA A 293 -6.39 -3.79 4.66
C ALA A 293 -4.87 -4.03 4.76
N GLY A 294 -4.32 -4.87 3.87
CA GLY A 294 -2.88 -5.08 3.77
C GLY A 294 -2.10 -3.83 3.36
N LYS A 295 -2.64 -3.04 2.41
CA LYS A 295 -2.05 -1.78 1.98
C LYS A 295 -2.12 -0.72 3.09
N GLN A 296 -3.26 -0.63 3.78
CA GLN A 296 -3.42 0.25 4.94
C GLN A 296 -2.40 -0.07 6.03
N LYS A 297 -2.22 -1.36 6.34
CA LYS A 297 -1.18 -1.80 7.27
C LYS A 297 0.22 -1.42 6.80
N LEU A 298 0.51 -1.58 5.50
CA LEU A 298 1.80 -1.20 4.92
C LEU A 298 2.06 0.31 5.07
N ALA A 299 1.07 1.15 4.74
CA ALA A 299 1.18 2.60 4.89
C ALA A 299 1.30 3.04 6.36
N PHE A 300 0.66 2.34 7.30
CA PHE A 300 0.73 2.62 8.72
C PHE A 300 2.18 2.58 9.28
N TYR A 301 3.01 1.63 8.81
CA TYR A 301 4.44 1.60 9.19
C TYR A 301 5.18 2.86 8.77
N VAL A 302 4.85 3.42 7.61
CA VAL A 302 5.45 4.64 7.08
C VAL A 302 4.86 5.87 7.75
N GLU A 303 3.55 5.90 7.96
CA GLU A 303 2.81 7.01 8.55
C GLU A 303 3.43 7.46 9.88
N LYS A 304 3.71 6.51 10.78
CA LYS A 304 4.30 6.81 12.10
C LYS A 304 5.61 7.60 11.98
N LEU A 305 6.48 7.20 11.06
CA LEU A 305 7.77 7.86 10.83
C LEU A 305 7.60 9.17 10.07
N ALA A 306 6.70 9.22 9.10
CA ALA A 306 6.37 10.44 8.36
C ALA A 306 5.84 11.53 9.30
N ARG A 307 4.90 11.21 10.19
CA ARG A 307 4.37 12.14 11.21
C ARG A 307 5.49 12.72 12.08
N ARG A 308 6.46 11.90 12.49
CA ARG A 308 7.61 12.35 13.27
C ARG A 308 8.46 13.39 12.52
N HIS A 309 8.66 13.22 11.21
CA HIS A 309 9.42 14.18 10.40
C HIS A 309 8.63 15.43 10.02
N LEU A 310 7.31 15.31 9.89
CA LEU A 310 6.43 16.41 9.48
C LEU A 310 5.98 17.28 10.66
N GLY A 311 5.99 16.73 11.88
CA GLY A 311 5.56 17.43 13.09
C GLY A 311 4.10 17.86 13.03
N ASP A 312 3.81 19.06 13.52
CA ASP A 312 2.45 19.61 13.62
C ASP A 312 1.72 19.69 12.27
N MET A 313 2.45 19.81 11.16
CA MET A 313 1.90 19.82 9.79
C MET A 313 1.07 18.56 9.47
N ALA A 314 1.37 17.45 10.14
CA ALA A 314 0.65 16.19 9.98
C ALA A 314 -0.64 16.10 10.81
N SER A 315 -0.94 17.08 11.68
CA SER A 315 -2.14 17.05 12.50
C SER A 315 -3.39 17.42 11.70
N PRO A 316 -4.49 16.66 11.81
CA PRO A 316 -5.78 17.09 11.26
C PRO A 316 -6.35 18.31 12.01
N GLU A 317 -5.88 18.58 13.23
CA GLU A 317 -6.34 19.72 14.04
C GLU A 317 -5.90 21.08 13.48
N LEU A 318 -5.00 21.11 12.49
CA LEU A 318 -4.67 22.34 11.77
C LEU A 318 -5.88 23.01 11.11
N VAL A 319 -6.92 22.23 10.80
CA VAL A 319 -8.20 22.77 10.30
C VAL A 319 -8.86 23.69 11.36
N ASN A 320 -8.63 23.42 12.65
CA ASN A 320 -9.22 24.16 13.77
C ASN A 320 -8.37 25.37 14.22
N LEU A 321 -7.21 25.62 13.61
CA LEU A 321 -6.36 26.77 13.92
C LEU A 321 -6.56 27.94 12.93
N GLY A 322 -7.65 27.91 12.17
CA GLY A 322 -8.05 29.04 11.34
C GLY A 322 -8.30 30.30 12.17
N PRO A 323 -8.21 31.51 11.57
CA PRO A 323 -8.39 32.79 12.28
C PRO A 323 -9.71 32.95 13.06
N GLY A 324 -10.67 32.04 12.91
CA GLY A 324 -11.97 32.04 13.61
C GLY A 324 -12.23 30.83 14.52
N THR A 325 -11.26 29.93 14.71
CA THR A 325 -11.43 28.69 15.51
C THR A 325 -10.40 28.53 16.63
N LEU A 326 -9.55 29.53 16.86
CA LEU A 326 -8.86 29.65 18.14
C LEU A 326 -9.92 29.63 19.26
N PRO A 327 -9.82 28.74 20.25
CA PRO A 327 -10.64 28.89 21.45
C PRO A 327 -10.41 30.31 21.95
N ASP A 328 -11.48 31.02 22.28
CA ASP A 328 -11.39 32.33 22.92
C ASP A 328 -10.45 32.11 24.11
N LEU A 329 -9.21 32.58 23.97
CA LEU A 329 -8.28 32.62 25.08
C LEU A 329 -8.95 33.62 25.98
N GLY A 330 -9.72 33.10 26.95
CA GLY A 330 -10.46 33.87 27.93
C GLY A 330 -9.47 34.75 28.67
N LEU A 331 -9.11 35.86 28.04
CA LEU A 331 -8.51 36.99 28.67
C LEU A 331 -9.48 37.33 29.79
N PRO A 332 -8.97 37.48 31.03
CA PRO A 332 -9.84 37.63 32.18
C PRO A 332 -10.85 38.71 31.87
N VAL A 333 -12.12 38.31 31.79
CA VAL A 333 -13.23 39.25 31.62
C VAL A 333 -13.11 40.18 32.80
N ASP A 334 -12.92 41.46 32.49
CA ASP A 334 -12.82 42.53 33.47
C ASP A 334 -14.00 42.38 34.46
N PRO A 335 -13.75 42.13 35.76
CA PRO A 335 -14.80 41.77 36.72
C PRO A 335 -15.85 42.88 36.91
N ASP A 336 -15.60 44.08 36.38
CA ASP A 336 -16.49 45.23 36.44
C ASP A 336 -17.38 45.39 35.18
N LYS A 337 -17.25 44.51 34.18
CA LYS A 337 -18.09 44.60 32.97
C LYS A 337 -19.44 43.91 33.21
N VAL A 338 -20.43 44.70 33.64
CA VAL A 338 -21.84 44.29 33.75
C VAL A 338 -22.34 43.84 32.37
N LEU A 339 -22.49 42.53 32.17
CA LEU A 339 -23.18 42.00 31.00
C LEU A 339 -24.69 42.23 31.17
N PRO A 340 -25.39 42.78 30.16
CA PRO A 340 -26.85 42.88 30.19
C PRO A 340 -27.45 41.48 30.30
N ALA A 341 -28.33 41.26 31.28
CA ALA A 341 -29.07 40.02 31.38
C ALA A 341 -29.90 39.81 30.10
N LEU A 342 -29.63 38.72 29.38
CA LEU A 342 -30.42 38.34 28.22
C LEU A 342 -31.86 38.03 28.68
N PRO A 343 -32.90 38.51 27.99
CA PRO A 343 -34.28 38.26 28.36
C PRO A 343 -34.60 36.77 28.21
N ILE A 344 -34.98 36.14 29.33
CA ILE A 344 -35.48 34.77 29.36
C ILE A 344 -36.86 34.77 28.71
N SER A 345 -37.04 33.96 27.66
CA SER A 345 -38.34 33.77 27.01
C SER A 345 -39.25 32.93 27.91
N LEU A 346 -40.44 33.43 28.23
CA LEU A 346 -41.45 32.72 29.04
C LEU A 346 -42.23 31.66 28.25
N SER A 347 -41.86 31.40 26.99
CA SER A 347 -42.59 30.51 26.07
C SER A 347 -41.82 29.25 25.69
N ASP A 348 -40.69 28.97 26.35
CA ASP A 348 -39.87 27.78 26.09
C ASP A 348 -40.26 26.63 27.05
N PRO A 349 -40.80 25.51 26.57
CA PRO A 349 -41.22 24.39 27.41
C PRO A 349 -40.05 23.55 27.96
N ASP A 350 -38.80 23.76 27.53
CA ASP A 350 -37.63 23.08 28.09
C ASP A 350 -37.15 23.80 29.37
N LEU A 351 -37.94 23.66 30.43
CA LEU A 351 -37.61 24.00 31.81
C LEU A 351 -36.43 23.14 32.34
N ASP A 352 -35.19 23.37 31.92
CA ASP A 352 -34.00 22.75 32.55
C ASP A 352 -33.50 23.54 33.78
N GLY A 353 -34.45 24.02 34.60
CA GLY A 353 -34.20 24.55 35.94
C GLY A 353 -34.44 23.52 37.04
N GLY A 354 -34.69 22.25 36.69
CA GLY A 354 -35.17 21.21 37.60
C GLY A 354 -34.11 20.48 38.43
N LYS A 355 -32.86 20.94 38.45
CA LYS A 355 -31.78 20.30 39.23
C LYS A 355 -31.12 21.17 40.30
N GLU A 356 -31.50 22.44 40.42
CA GLU A 356 -30.94 23.34 41.43
C GLU A 356 -32.01 23.79 42.44
N LEU A 357 -31.72 23.53 43.72
CA LEU A 357 -32.52 24.03 44.84
C LEU A 357 -32.39 25.56 44.91
N LEU A 358 -33.51 26.22 45.25
CA LEU A 358 -33.71 27.68 45.32
C LEU A 358 -32.82 28.43 46.34
N SER A 359 -31.73 27.83 46.82
CA SER A 359 -30.77 28.42 47.77
C SER A 359 -29.31 28.08 47.45
N ALA A 360 -29.03 27.47 46.29
CA ALA A 360 -27.66 27.28 45.84
C ALA A 360 -27.08 28.64 45.38
N ILE A 361 -26.15 29.18 46.17
CA ILE A 361 -25.23 30.21 45.66
C ILE A 361 -24.36 29.48 44.63
N PRO A 362 -24.30 29.93 43.36
CA PRO A 362 -23.42 29.30 42.39
C PRO A 362 -22.00 29.35 42.95
N THR A 363 -21.37 28.18 43.13
CA THR A 363 -19.95 28.11 43.41
C THR A 363 -19.24 28.79 42.26
N ARG A 364 -18.80 30.03 42.49
CA ARG A 364 -17.88 30.73 41.60
C ARG A 364 -16.67 29.81 41.46
N ASP A 365 -16.35 29.42 40.23
CA ASP A 365 -15.08 28.78 39.93
C ASP A 365 -13.98 29.72 40.41
N SER A 366 -13.42 29.40 41.58
CA SER A 366 -12.38 30.19 42.19
C SER A 366 -11.11 29.96 41.39
N LEU A 367 -10.54 31.03 40.83
CA LEU A 367 -9.21 31.06 40.20
C LEU A 367 -8.07 30.62 41.16
N SER A 368 -8.38 30.32 42.42
CA SER A 368 -7.45 29.71 43.36
C SER A 368 -7.33 28.22 43.09
N GLN A 369 -6.12 27.79 42.71
CA GLN A 369 -5.74 26.37 42.61
C GLN A 369 -6.19 25.61 43.86
N SER A 370 -6.89 24.49 43.65
CA SER A 370 -7.34 23.67 44.77
C SER A 370 -6.15 23.17 45.60
N PRO A 371 -6.32 22.93 46.91
CA PRO A 371 -5.24 22.42 47.76
C PRO A 371 -4.59 21.14 47.20
N ARG A 372 -5.40 20.28 46.54
CA ARG A 372 -4.91 19.09 45.85
C ARG A 372 -4.01 19.42 44.66
N GLU A 373 -4.35 20.42 43.86
CA GLU A 373 -3.53 20.83 42.73
C GLU A 373 -2.22 21.49 43.15
N LYS A 374 -2.22 22.26 44.24
CA LYS A 374 -0.98 22.82 44.81
C LYS A 374 -0.04 21.70 45.27
N LEU A 375 -0.57 20.66 45.90
CA LEU A 375 0.22 19.51 46.31
C LEU A 375 0.79 18.73 45.11
N VAL A 376 -0.03 18.46 44.09
CA VAL A 376 0.38 17.64 42.94
C VAL A 376 1.32 18.39 41.99
N LYS A 377 1.07 19.68 41.73
CA LYS A 377 1.86 20.46 40.75
C LYS A 377 3.05 21.19 41.38
N LYS A 378 2.94 21.63 42.64
CA LYS A 378 3.97 22.46 43.30
C LYS A 378 4.60 21.79 44.52
N GLY A 379 4.08 20.65 44.99
CA GLY A 379 4.56 20.00 46.21
C GLY A 379 4.22 20.76 47.49
N GLU A 380 3.34 21.76 47.42
CA GLU A 380 2.98 22.62 48.54
C GLU A 380 1.75 22.06 49.27
N MET A 381 1.84 21.91 50.59
CA MET A 381 0.72 21.57 51.47
C MET A 381 0.31 22.80 52.27
N ASP A 382 -1.00 22.98 52.47
CA ASP A 382 -1.51 23.98 53.40
C ASP A 382 -1.04 23.65 54.83
N PRO A 383 -0.82 24.68 55.69
CA PRO A 383 -0.34 24.46 57.05
C PRO A 383 -1.34 23.60 57.85
N ALA A 384 -0.80 22.70 58.68
CA ALA A 384 -1.60 21.83 59.53
C ALA A 384 -2.54 22.67 60.43
N PRO A 385 -3.81 22.25 60.61
CA PRO A 385 -4.74 22.88 61.53
C PRO A 385 -4.19 22.89 62.96
N VAL A 386 -4.42 24.00 63.66
CA VAL A 386 -3.93 24.19 65.04
C VAL A 386 -4.46 23.08 65.95
N GLY A 387 -3.56 22.39 66.66
CA GLY A 387 -3.90 21.33 67.62
C GLY A 387 -4.00 19.91 67.06
N ARG A 388 -3.72 19.72 65.76
CA ARG A 388 -3.59 18.38 65.16
C ARG A 388 -2.19 17.81 65.48
N VAL A 389 -2.06 16.48 65.55
CA VAL A 389 -0.82 15.79 65.96
C VAL A 389 0.40 16.13 65.08
N ASP A 390 0.18 16.60 63.86
CA ASP A 390 1.19 17.01 62.89
C ASP A 390 1.51 18.52 62.86
N ASP A 391 0.93 19.33 63.77
CA ASP A 391 1.26 20.76 63.92
C ASP A 391 2.51 20.94 64.83
N TYR A 392 3.69 20.60 64.32
CA TYR A 392 4.97 20.65 65.04
C TYR A 392 5.61 22.05 65.13
N LYS A 393 4.83 23.12 65.24
CA LYS A 393 5.38 24.49 65.33
C LYS A 393 6.08 24.69 66.67
N ILE A 394 7.41 24.77 66.65
CA ILE A 394 8.21 25.19 67.81
C ILE A 394 8.02 26.70 67.97
N SER A 395 7.30 27.11 69.01
CA SER A 395 7.17 28.51 69.41
C SER A 395 8.54 29.05 69.84
N LYS A 396 9.15 29.90 69.01
CA LYS A 396 10.27 30.73 69.47
C LYS A 396 9.72 31.78 70.41
N THR A 397 9.89 31.57 71.72
CA THR A 397 9.70 32.61 72.73
C THR A 397 10.73 33.72 72.50
N GLN A 398 10.27 34.97 72.69
CA GLN A 398 10.99 36.23 72.42
C GLN A 398 12.37 36.34 73.05
#